data_AF-A0A967D2R6-F1
#
_entry.id   AF-A0A967D2R6-F1
#
_cell.length_a   1.000
_cell.length_b   1.000
_cell.length_c   1.000
_cell.angle_alpha   90.00
_cell.angle_beta   90.00
_cell.angle_gamma   90.00
#
_symmetry.space_group_name_H-M   'P 1'
#
loop_
_entity.id
_entity.type
_entity.pdbx_description
1 polymer ?
#
loop_
_entity_poly.entity_id
_entity_poly.type
_entity_poly.pdbx_seq_one_letter_code
_entity_poly.pdbx_strand_id
1 'polypeptide(L)'
;FDGDADRVFLVDETARAISGSLTTAMVARSILAKHPGATILHNLICSKTVPEVIAEGGGTAVRTRVGHSFIKQVMAETGALFGGEHSGHYYFADNFRADSGLIAALVILEALSNHDGGLADLVSSLDRYAASGEINTTVDDAAAVIDHVADVYSAGEQDRMDGLTVDMGDWWFNLRPSNTEPLLRLNLEACGEDGARHVQHTGGVVHHVGRAQPDVDDVDTVFERTVAERLGKRFPFGAHIVTHDHRGLALAGNEAGEGTTDRLGSIGGELVRHRATDVVGLEDRIEIGHWSGSASGVMWGSVSSASSDMPIIGRPASIGRAFAARCG
;
A
#
# COMPACT_ATOMS: atom_id res chain seq x y z
N PHE A 1 -8.16 -6.08 7.54
CA PHE A 1 -8.71 -4.76 7.90
C PHE A 1 -7.62 -3.97 8.57
N ASP A 2 -7.64 -2.65 8.46
CA ASP A 2 -6.78 -1.77 9.26
C ASP A 2 -7.38 -1.50 10.65
N GLY A 3 -6.77 -0.57 11.41
CA GLY A 3 -7.01 -0.43 12.85
C GLY A 3 -8.45 -0.05 13.24
N ASP A 4 -9.12 0.74 12.41
CA ASP A 4 -10.52 1.16 12.56
C ASP A 4 -11.47 0.50 11.52
N ALA A 5 -10.94 -0.40 10.70
CA ALA A 5 -11.66 -1.25 9.76
C ALA A 5 -12.39 -0.52 8.62
N ASP A 6 -11.98 0.70 8.28
CA ASP A 6 -12.48 1.40 7.10
C ASP A 6 -11.82 0.86 5.80
N ARG A 7 -10.66 0.19 5.90
CA ARG A 7 -9.99 -0.50 4.79
C ARG A 7 -10.12 -2.01 4.82
N VAL A 8 -10.17 -2.60 3.64
CA VAL A 8 -10.00 -4.06 3.46
C VAL A 8 -8.90 -4.39 2.45
N PHE A 9 -8.08 -5.37 2.82
CA PHE A 9 -7.04 -5.97 1.99
C PHE A 9 -7.35 -7.45 1.86
N LEU A 10 -7.31 -7.97 0.64
CA LEU A 10 -7.67 -9.35 0.36
C LEU A 10 -6.41 -10.17 0.09
N VAL A 11 -6.49 -11.45 0.45
CA VAL A 11 -5.48 -12.46 0.16
C VAL A 11 -6.23 -13.65 -0.43
N ASP A 12 -5.76 -14.17 -1.55
CA ASP A 12 -6.36 -15.36 -2.16
C ASP A 12 -5.93 -16.66 -1.46
N GLU A 13 -6.52 -17.78 -1.87
CA GLU A 13 -6.25 -19.11 -1.33
C GLU A 13 -4.80 -19.58 -1.52
N THR A 14 -3.99 -18.89 -2.32
CA THR A 14 -2.56 -19.16 -2.53
C THR A 14 -1.65 -18.26 -1.70
N ALA A 15 -2.23 -17.47 -0.79
CA ALA A 15 -1.57 -16.44 -0.01
C ALA A 15 -1.05 -15.26 -0.85
N ARG A 16 -1.60 -15.02 -2.05
CA ARG A 16 -1.28 -13.85 -2.87
C ARG A 16 -2.14 -12.67 -2.44
N ALA A 17 -1.49 -11.54 -2.15
CA ALA A 17 -2.19 -10.30 -1.88
C ALA A 17 -2.88 -9.78 -3.16
N ILE A 18 -4.12 -9.31 -3.01
CA ILE A 18 -4.87 -8.66 -4.08
C ILE A 18 -4.80 -7.14 -3.86
N SER A 19 -4.40 -6.40 -4.89
CA SER A 19 -4.22 -4.95 -4.78
C SER A 19 -5.55 -4.22 -4.57
N GLY A 20 -5.49 -3.00 -4.03
CA GLY A 20 -6.67 -2.14 -3.90
C GLY A 20 -7.30 -1.80 -5.26
N SER A 21 -6.49 -1.70 -6.32
CA SER A 21 -6.97 -1.55 -7.70
C SER A 21 -7.81 -2.75 -8.16
N LEU A 22 -7.31 -3.98 -7.94
CA LEU A 22 -8.03 -5.19 -8.34
C LEU A 22 -9.30 -5.39 -7.52
N THR A 23 -9.25 -5.07 -6.23
CA THR A 23 -10.45 -5.08 -5.37
C THR A 23 -11.47 -4.06 -5.86
N THR A 24 -11.03 -2.85 -6.21
CA THR A 24 -11.88 -1.82 -6.82
C THR A 24 -12.53 -2.31 -8.11
N ALA A 25 -11.76 -2.94 -9.01
CA ALA A 25 -12.28 -3.50 -10.25
C ALA A 25 -13.32 -4.61 -10.01
N MET A 26 -13.09 -5.51 -9.03
CA MET A 26 -14.06 -6.54 -8.67
C MET A 26 -15.36 -5.95 -8.13
N VAL A 27 -15.29 -4.98 -7.20
CA VAL A 27 -16.49 -4.32 -6.65
C VAL A 27 -17.22 -3.54 -7.75
N ALA A 28 -16.49 -2.83 -8.62
CA ALA A 28 -17.06 -2.12 -9.75
C ALA A 28 -17.84 -3.04 -10.69
N ARG A 29 -17.26 -4.20 -11.04
CA ARG A 29 -17.92 -5.23 -11.86
C ARG A 29 -19.21 -5.73 -11.21
N SER A 30 -19.20 -6.02 -9.91
CA SER A 30 -20.39 -6.46 -9.17
C SER A 30 -21.50 -5.39 -9.14
N ILE A 31 -21.13 -4.11 -9.01
CA ILE A 31 -22.09 -3.01 -9.00
C ILE A 31 -22.68 -2.80 -10.40
N LEU A 32 -21.87 -2.82 -11.45
CA LEU A 32 -22.35 -2.65 -12.84
C LEU A 32 -23.23 -3.80 -13.31
N ALA A 33 -23.01 -5.02 -12.81
CA ALA A 33 -23.91 -6.14 -13.06
C ALA A 33 -25.34 -5.90 -12.54
N LYS A 34 -25.48 -5.12 -11.45
CA LYS A 34 -26.77 -4.76 -10.84
C LYS A 34 -27.30 -3.42 -11.34
N HIS A 35 -26.40 -2.50 -11.69
CA HIS A 35 -26.69 -1.13 -12.10
C HIS A 35 -25.90 -0.75 -13.37
N PRO A 36 -26.35 -1.22 -14.56
CA PRO A 36 -25.73 -0.84 -15.82
C PRO A 36 -25.75 0.67 -16.02
N GLY A 37 -24.66 1.25 -16.54
CA GLY A 37 -24.54 2.70 -16.74
C GLY A 37 -24.15 3.50 -15.49
N ALA A 38 -23.94 2.85 -14.34
CA ALA A 38 -23.56 3.56 -13.12
C ALA A 38 -22.22 4.30 -13.26
N THR A 39 -22.11 5.43 -12.57
CA THR A 39 -20.84 6.16 -12.43
C THR A 39 -20.05 5.56 -11.27
N ILE A 40 -18.75 5.34 -11.49
CA ILE A 40 -17.81 4.76 -10.54
C ILE A 40 -16.54 5.59 -10.48
N LEU A 41 -16.10 5.95 -9.27
CA LEU A 41 -14.88 6.70 -9.04
C LEU A 41 -13.69 5.76 -8.81
N HIS A 42 -12.52 6.21 -9.22
CA HIS A 42 -11.26 5.63 -8.82
C HIS A 42 -10.20 6.72 -8.64
N ASN A 43 -9.30 6.56 -7.67
CA ASN A 43 -8.20 7.51 -7.56
C ASN A 43 -7.16 7.31 -8.68
N LEU A 44 -6.40 8.35 -9.00
CA LEU A 44 -5.50 8.37 -10.16
C LEU A 44 -4.33 7.38 -10.10
N ILE A 45 -4.04 6.83 -8.92
CA ILE A 45 -3.01 5.79 -8.74
C ILE A 45 -3.57 4.37 -8.88
N CYS A 46 -4.88 4.22 -9.09
CA CYS A 46 -5.45 2.93 -9.46
C CYS A 46 -4.93 2.47 -10.83
N SER A 47 -4.86 1.15 -10.99
CA SER A 47 -4.50 0.46 -12.23
C SER A 47 -5.40 0.88 -13.39
N LYS A 48 -4.88 0.89 -14.62
CA LYS A 48 -5.67 1.01 -15.86
C LYS A 48 -6.77 -0.05 -15.97
N THR A 49 -6.60 -1.21 -15.32
CA THR A 49 -7.67 -2.21 -15.19
C THR A 49 -8.98 -1.60 -14.67
N VAL A 50 -8.94 -0.65 -13.74
CA VAL A 50 -10.16 -0.12 -13.11
C VAL A 50 -11.07 0.61 -14.12
N PRO A 51 -10.62 1.67 -14.82
CA PRO A 51 -11.45 2.33 -15.82
C PRO A 51 -11.84 1.40 -16.98
N GLU A 52 -10.99 0.45 -17.36
CA GLU A 52 -11.31 -0.54 -18.41
C GLU A 52 -12.46 -1.45 -18.01
N VAL A 53 -12.42 -2.01 -16.80
CA VAL A 53 -13.47 -2.88 -16.27
C VAL A 53 -14.79 -2.10 -16.10
N ILE A 54 -14.70 -0.83 -15.72
CA ILE A 54 -15.88 0.05 -15.67
C ILE A 54 -16.48 0.22 -17.07
N ALA A 55 -15.65 0.49 -18.08
CA ALA A 55 -16.10 0.66 -19.46
C ALA A 55 -16.68 -0.63 -20.05
N GLU A 56 -16.03 -1.78 -19.82
CA GLU A 56 -16.50 -3.11 -20.22
C GLU A 56 -17.86 -3.47 -19.59
N GLY A 57 -18.08 -3.06 -18.34
CA GLY A 57 -19.37 -3.19 -17.66
C GLY A 57 -20.41 -2.14 -18.08
N GLY A 58 -20.11 -1.29 -19.06
CA GLY A 58 -21.01 -0.23 -19.55
C GLY A 58 -21.19 0.94 -18.57
N GLY A 59 -20.29 1.11 -17.61
CA GLY A 59 -20.30 2.20 -16.64
C GLY A 59 -19.55 3.45 -17.11
N THR A 60 -19.57 4.48 -16.26
CA THR A 60 -18.79 5.71 -16.47
C THR A 60 -17.71 5.82 -15.40
N ALA A 61 -16.44 5.79 -15.79
CA ALA A 61 -15.32 5.96 -14.86
C ALA A 61 -15.04 7.46 -14.61
N VAL A 62 -14.88 7.84 -13.35
CA VAL A 62 -14.47 9.20 -12.95
C VAL A 62 -13.18 9.11 -12.14
N ARG A 63 -12.11 9.69 -12.66
CA ARG A 63 -10.82 9.73 -11.97
C ARG A 63 -10.80 10.85 -10.93
N THR A 64 -10.23 10.56 -9.75
CA THR A 64 -10.09 11.54 -8.66
C THR A 64 -8.65 11.65 -8.14
N ARG A 65 -8.38 12.75 -7.42
CA ARG A 65 -7.20 12.88 -6.54
C ARG A 65 -7.22 11.80 -5.46
N VAL A 66 -6.04 11.51 -4.89
CA VAL A 66 -5.92 10.61 -3.74
C VAL A 66 -6.46 11.30 -2.49
N GLY A 67 -7.28 10.60 -1.70
CA GLY A 67 -7.71 11.04 -0.37
C GLY A 67 -9.22 11.11 -0.16
N HIS A 68 -9.63 10.68 1.03
CA HIS A 68 -11.03 10.51 1.45
C HIS A 68 -11.93 11.75 1.23
N SER A 69 -11.42 12.96 1.47
CA SER A 69 -12.22 14.18 1.37
C SER A 69 -12.67 14.46 -0.06
N PHE A 70 -11.83 14.12 -1.05
CA PHE A 70 -12.14 14.37 -2.46
C PHE A 70 -13.18 13.38 -2.99
N ILE A 71 -13.06 12.10 -2.66
CA ILE A 71 -14.00 11.09 -3.17
C ILE A 71 -15.42 11.36 -2.69
N LYS A 72 -15.64 11.66 -1.41
CA LYS A 72 -16.99 11.91 -0.88
C LYS A 72 -17.68 13.07 -1.60
N GLN A 73 -16.94 14.14 -1.86
CA GLN A 73 -17.43 15.29 -2.61
C GLN A 73 -17.77 14.92 -4.06
N VAL A 74 -16.84 14.28 -4.78
CA VAL A 74 -17.06 13.92 -6.19
C VAL A 74 -18.19 12.89 -6.34
N MET A 75 -18.36 11.95 -5.41
CA MET A 75 -19.52 11.04 -5.41
C MET A 75 -20.84 11.80 -5.27
N ALA A 76 -20.87 12.87 -4.47
CA ALA A 76 -22.07 13.70 -4.32
C ALA A 76 -22.37 14.50 -5.59
N GLU A 77 -21.35 15.05 -6.24
CA GLU A 77 -21.48 15.85 -7.46
C GLU A 77 -21.87 15.01 -8.68
N THR A 78 -21.31 13.80 -8.80
CA THR A 78 -21.50 12.92 -9.97
C THR A 78 -22.66 11.94 -9.81
N GLY A 79 -23.16 11.75 -8.58
CA GLY A 79 -24.14 10.70 -8.28
C GLY A 79 -23.56 9.29 -8.39
N ALA A 80 -22.25 9.14 -8.27
CA ALA A 80 -21.60 7.84 -8.37
C ALA A 80 -22.05 6.87 -7.29
N LEU A 81 -22.25 5.61 -7.68
CA LEU A 81 -22.68 4.54 -6.77
C LEU A 81 -21.52 4.00 -5.92
N PHE A 82 -20.30 4.10 -6.45
CA PHE A 82 -19.11 3.53 -5.85
C PHE A 82 -17.88 4.39 -6.12
N GLY A 83 -16.95 4.40 -5.18
CA GLY A 83 -15.60 4.92 -5.36
C GLY A 83 -14.59 3.98 -4.70
N GLY A 84 -13.48 3.69 -5.37
CA GLY A 84 -12.40 2.89 -4.80
C GLY A 84 -11.06 3.60 -4.84
N GLU A 85 -10.23 3.35 -3.82
CA GLU A 85 -8.85 3.82 -3.76
C GLU A 85 -7.87 2.66 -3.72
N HIS A 86 -6.69 2.86 -4.31
CA HIS A 86 -5.60 1.88 -4.21
C HIS A 86 -5.19 1.56 -2.76
N SER A 87 -5.41 2.49 -1.83
CA SER A 87 -5.12 2.36 -0.40
C SER A 87 -6.06 1.40 0.36
N GLY A 88 -7.14 0.95 -0.27
CA GLY A 88 -8.10 0.02 0.32
C GLY A 88 -9.34 0.68 0.94
N HIS A 89 -9.55 1.99 0.76
CA HIS A 89 -10.83 2.63 1.07
C HIS A 89 -11.84 2.40 -0.08
N TYR A 90 -13.08 2.07 0.27
CA TYR A 90 -14.14 1.72 -0.68
C TYR A 90 -15.45 2.39 -0.26
N TYR A 91 -15.93 3.35 -1.05
CA TYR A 91 -17.03 4.26 -0.74
C TYR A 91 -18.30 3.83 -1.46
N PHE A 92 -19.44 3.83 -0.76
CA PHE A 92 -20.72 3.37 -1.31
C PHE A 92 -21.80 4.44 -1.17
N ALA A 93 -22.54 4.73 -2.25
CA ALA A 93 -23.58 5.76 -2.24
C ALA A 93 -24.61 5.55 -1.13
N ASP A 94 -25.08 4.31 -0.97
CA ASP A 94 -26.10 3.93 0.03
C ASP A 94 -25.53 3.82 1.45
N ASN A 95 -24.20 3.91 1.61
CA ASN A 95 -23.54 4.06 2.90
C ASN A 95 -23.20 5.53 3.18
N PHE A 96 -24.08 6.46 2.81
CA PHE A 96 -23.85 7.90 2.96
C PHE A 96 -22.58 8.40 2.26
N ARG A 97 -22.13 7.70 1.21
CA ARG A 97 -20.83 7.92 0.53
C ARG A 97 -19.63 7.75 1.48
N ALA A 98 -19.82 7.09 2.62
CA ALA A 98 -18.74 6.72 3.51
C ALA A 98 -18.10 5.42 3.04
N ASP A 99 -16.81 5.33 3.33
CA ASP A 99 -16.00 4.16 3.13
C ASP A 99 -16.35 3.03 4.11
N SER A 100 -16.26 1.80 3.63
CA SER A 100 -16.46 0.62 4.45
C SER A 100 -15.75 -0.59 3.87
N GLY A 101 -14.66 -1.02 4.52
CA GLY A 101 -14.00 -2.29 4.23
C GLY A 101 -14.93 -3.49 4.40
N LEU A 102 -15.88 -3.42 5.34
CA LEU A 102 -16.88 -4.47 5.58
C LEU A 102 -17.84 -4.64 4.41
N ILE A 103 -18.40 -3.55 3.86
CA ILE A 103 -19.30 -3.63 2.70
C ILE A 103 -18.53 -4.17 1.49
N ALA A 104 -17.31 -3.67 1.25
CA ALA A 104 -16.46 -4.19 0.18
C ALA A 104 -16.19 -5.69 0.32
N ALA A 105 -15.85 -6.16 1.53
CA ALA A 105 -15.65 -7.59 1.79
C ALA A 105 -16.90 -8.42 1.49
N LEU A 106 -18.09 -7.96 1.90
CA LEU A 106 -19.36 -8.65 1.62
C LEU A 106 -19.68 -8.72 0.13
N VAL A 107 -19.43 -7.65 -0.63
CA VAL A 107 -19.60 -7.63 -2.09
C VAL A 107 -18.67 -8.64 -2.78
N ILE A 108 -17.42 -8.77 -2.30
CA ILE A 108 -16.48 -9.76 -2.83
C ILE A 108 -16.89 -11.18 -2.45
N LEU A 109 -17.33 -11.42 -1.22
CA LEU A 109 -17.85 -12.72 -0.80
C LEU A 109 -19.09 -13.13 -1.58
N GLU A 110 -19.99 -12.20 -1.88
CA GLU A 110 -21.13 -12.43 -2.77
C GLU A 110 -20.66 -12.84 -4.17
N ALA A 111 -19.71 -12.10 -4.76
CA ALA A 111 -19.15 -12.43 -6.07
C ALA A 111 -18.49 -13.83 -6.07
N LEU A 112 -17.70 -14.14 -5.04
CA LEU A 112 -17.03 -15.43 -4.87
C LEU A 112 -18.03 -16.57 -4.68
N SER A 113 -19.13 -16.35 -3.94
CA SER A 113 -20.17 -17.36 -3.73
C SER A 113 -20.92 -17.75 -5.01
N ASN A 114 -20.88 -16.90 -6.03
CA ASN A 114 -21.50 -17.12 -7.34
C ASN A 114 -20.47 -17.50 -8.43
N HIS A 115 -19.22 -17.75 -8.06
CA HIS A 115 -18.14 -18.08 -9.00
C HIS A 115 -17.67 -19.52 -8.79
N ASP A 116 -17.55 -20.26 -9.89
CA ASP A 116 -16.92 -21.59 -9.89
C ASP A 116 -15.40 -21.40 -9.85
N GLY A 117 -14.81 -21.36 -8.64
CA GLY A 117 -13.36 -21.22 -8.48
C GLY A 117 -12.95 -20.47 -7.20
N GLY A 118 -11.64 -20.25 -7.08
CA GLY A 118 -11.05 -19.47 -5.99
C GLY A 118 -11.06 -17.96 -6.24
N LEU A 119 -10.54 -17.19 -5.28
CA LEU A 119 -10.35 -15.75 -5.47
C LEU A 119 -9.29 -15.47 -6.55
N ALA A 120 -8.28 -16.35 -6.69
CA ALA A 120 -7.28 -16.23 -7.75
C ALA A 120 -7.92 -16.33 -9.14
N ASP A 121 -8.88 -17.22 -9.32
CA ASP A 121 -9.62 -17.39 -10.58
C ASP A 121 -10.51 -16.17 -10.86
N LEU A 122 -11.25 -15.71 -9.84
CA LEU A 122 -12.17 -14.56 -9.95
C LEU A 122 -11.46 -13.27 -10.38
N VAL A 123 -10.22 -13.07 -9.92
CA VAL A 123 -9.41 -11.87 -10.20
C VAL A 123 -8.56 -12.01 -11.46
N SER A 124 -8.33 -13.22 -11.97
CA SER A 124 -7.39 -13.50 -13.05
C SER A 124 -7.62 -12.67 -14.33
N SER A 125 -8.87 -12.45 -14.70
CA SER A 125 -9.29 -11.63 -15.87
C SER A 125 -9.11 -10.12 -15.68
N LEU A 126 -8.95 -9.68 -14.42
CA LEU A 126 -8.77 -8.29 -14.04
C LEU A 126 -7.27 -7.96 -13.86
N ASP A 127 -6.46 -8.96 -13.52
CA ASP A 127 -5.03 -8.83 -13.25
C ASP A 127 -4.22 -8.78 -14.55
N ARG A 128 -4.34 -7.64 -15.25
CA ARG A 128 -3.81 -7.41 -16.61
C ARG A 128 -2.42 -6.81 -16.62
N TYR A 129 -2.04 -6.08 -15.57
CA TYR A 129 -0.84 -5.27 -15.57
C TYR A 129 0.11 -5.63 -14.43
N ALA A 130 1.41 -5.43 -14.68
CA ALA A 130 2.42 -5.52 -13.66
C ALA A 130 2.65 -4.15 -13.02
N ALA A 131 2.58 -4.08 -11.70
CA ALA A 131 2.73 -2.84 -10.94
C ALA A 131 4.00 -2.85 -10.08
N SER A 132 4.66 -1.70 -9.96
CA SER A 132 5.86 -1.53 -9.11
C SER A 132 5.55 -1.56 -7.61
N GLY A 133 4.29 -1.36 -7.23
CA GLY A 133 3.93 -0.87 -5.90
C GLY A 133 4.29 0.62 -5.72
N GLU A 134 4.19 1.12 -4.49
CA GLU A 134 4.63 2.48 -4.15
C GLU A 134 6.11 2.47 -3.75
N ILE A 135 6.94 3.20 -4.50
CA ILE A 135 8.37 3.38 -4.22
C ILE A 135 8.58 4.77 -3.66
N ASN A 136 9.02 4.85 -2.40
CA ASN A 136 9.27 6.11 -1.72
C ASN A 136 10.74 6.52 -1.86
N THR A 137 10.97 7.75 -2.34
CA THR A 137 12.30 8.33 -2.47
C THR A 137 12.38 9.64 -1.71
N THR A 138 13.36 9.79 -0.82
CA THR A 138 13.64 11.08 -0.18
C THR A 138 14.24 12.03 -1.19
N VAL A 139 13.68 13.24 -1.26
CA VAL A 139 14.13 14.31 -2.16
C VAL A 139 14.10 15.64 -1.40
N ASP A 140 15.06 16.51 -1.68
CA ASP A 140 15.13 17.84 -1.06
C ASP A 140 14.08 18.79 -1.67
N ASP A 141 13.91 18.72 -2.99
CA ASP A 141 12.94 19.51 -3.74
C ASP A 141 12.11 18.62 -4.67
N ALA A 142 10.95 18.19 -4.17
CA ALA A 142 10.02 17.37 -4.95
C ALA A 142 9.52 18.07 -6.21
N ALA A 143 9.34 19.40 -6.19
CA ALA A 143 8.85 20.15 -7.34
C ALA A 143 9.89 20.17 -8.46
N ALA A 144 11.15 20.47 -8.13
CA ALA A 144 12.25 20.45 -9.09
C ALA A 144 12.46 19.06 -9.72
N VAL A 145 12.36 17.99 -8.92
CA VAL A 145 12.45 16.62 -9.43
C VAL A 145 11.30 16.29 -10.38
N ILE A 146 10.07 16.66 -10.00
CA ILE A 146 8.88 16.44 -10.84
C ILE A 146 9.02 17.18 -12.18
N ASP A 147 9.46 18.44 -12.18
CA ASP A 147 9.58 19.22 -13.41
C ASP A 147 10.69 18.69 -14.33
N HIS A 148 11.81 18.25 -13.76
CA HIS A 148 12.84 17.57 -14.56
C HIS A 148 12.32 16.27 -15.18
N VAL A 149 11.60 15.45 -14.41
CA VAL A 149 11.03 14.20 -14.94
C VAL A 149 10.01 14.52 -16.04
N ALA A 150 9.19 15.55 -15.88
CA ALA A 150 8.26 15.98 -16.91
C ALA A 150 8.98 16.36 -18.22
N ASP A 151 10.12 17.04 -18.16
CA ASP A 151 10.91 17.38 -19.35
C ASP A 151 11.48 16.13 -20.05
N VAL A 152 12.03 15.19 -19.26
CA VAL A 152 12.59 13.92 -19.76
C VAL A 152 11.53 13.09 -20.48
N TYR A 153 10.30 13.07 -19.96
CA TYR A 153 9.18 12.32 -20.54
C TYR A 153 8.17 13.23 -21.26
N SER A 154 8.64 14.31 -21.88
CA SER A 154 7.81 15.26 -22.64
C SER A 154 7.06 14.66 -23.85
N ALA A 155 7.48 13.47 -24.29
CA ALA A 155 6.80 12.73 -25.35
C ALA A 155 5.53 11.99 -24.88
N GLY A 156 5.37 11.75 -23.58
CA GLY A 156 4.19 11.11 -23.00
C GLY A 156 3.05 12.08 -22.74
N GLU A 157 1.82 11.58 -22.65
CA GLU A 157 0.69 12.40 -22.20
C GLU A 157 0.85 12.68 -20.70
N GLN A 158 0.81 13.96 -20.32
CA GLN A 158 1.05 14.36 -18.94
C GLN A 158 -0.19 14.93 -18.27
N ASP A 159 -0.43 14.52 -17.03
CA ASP A 159 -1.42 15.11 -16.15
C ASP A 159 -0.76 15.61 -14.85
N ARG A 160 -1.22 16.75 -14.36
CA ARG A 160 -0.73 17.43 -13.15
C ARG A 160 -1.80 17.50 -12.04
N MET A 161 -2.83 16.66 -12.09
CA MET A 161 -3.93 16.65 -11.10
C MET A 161 -3.44 16.40 -9.66
N ASP A 162 -2.45 15.53 -9.49
CA ASP A 162 -1.87 15.17 -8.18
C ASP A 162 -0.41 14.71 -8.36
N GLY A 163 0.49 15.69 -8.45
CA GLY A 163 1.90 15.48 -8.83
C GLY A 163 2.06 15.46 -10.35
N LEU A 164 2.72 14.43 -10.88
CA LEU A 164 2.90 14.20 -12.32
C LEU A 164 2.53 12.76 -12.66
N THR A 165 1.51 12.58 -13.47
CA THR A 165 1.24 11.32 -14.16
C THR A 165 1.71 11.43 -15.60
N VAL A 166 2.46 10.45 -16.07
CA VAL A 166 2.84 10.33 -17.48
C VAL A 166 2.34 9.01 -18.03
N ASP A 167 1.51 9.08 -19.08
CA ASP A 167 1.04 7.92 -19.84
C ASP A 167 1.88 7.77 -21.12
N MET A 168 2.54 6.62 -21.25
CA MET A 168 3.39 6.25 -22.38
C MET A 168 2.72 5.18 -23.27
N GLY A 169 1.41 4.97 -23.13
CA GLY A 169 0.65 3.92 -23.80
C GLY A 169 0.74 2.61 -23.01
N ASP A 170 1.70 1.76 -23.35
CA ASP A 170 1.85 0.41 -22.79
C ASP A 170 2.28 0.40 -21.31
N TRP A 171 2.70 1.55 -20.78
CA TRP A 171 3.02 1.74 -19.38
C TRP A 171 2.76 3.19 -18.98
N TRP A 172 2.61 3.42 -17.68
CA TRP A 172 2.44 4.74 -17.12
C TRP A 172 3.10 4.82 -15.75
N PHE A 173 3.35 6.04 -15.28
CA PHE A 173 3.78 6.26 -13.91
C PHE A 173 3.18 7.52 -13.32
N ASN A 174 3.10 7.57 -11.99
CA ASN A 174 2.75 8.74 -11.20
C ASN A 174 3.89 9.04 -10.21
N LEU A 175 4.28 10.31 -10.16
CA LEU A 175 5.15 10.90 -9.16
C LEU A 175 4.33 11.86 -8.31
N ARG A 176 4.15 11.53 -7.04
CA ARG A 176 3.34 12.32 -6.11
C ARG A 176 4.16 12.72 -4.88
N PRO A 177 4.21 14.01 -4.53
CA PRO A 177 4.85 14.42 -3.28
C PRO A 177 4.03 13.90 -2.10
N SER A 178 4.72 13.47 -1.04
CA SER A 178 4.06 13.18 0.24
C SER A 178 3.61 14.50 0.87
N ASN A 179 2.41 14.52 1.45
CA ASN A 179 1.87 15.72 2.07
C ASN A 179 2.55 16.07 3.41
N THR A 180 3.20 15.09 4.03
CA THR A 180 3.68 15.17 5.42
C THR A 180 5.17 14.91 5.58
N GLU A 181 5.83 14.40 4.54
CA GLU A 181 7.23 13.95 4.60
C GLU A 181 7.96 14.42 3.33
N PRO A 182 9.29 14.63 3.37
CA PRO A 182 10.10 14.99 2.20
C PRO A 182 10.32 13.78 1.28
N LEU A 183 9.23 13.14 0.86
CA LEU A 183 9.21 11.94 0.04
C LEU A 183 8.51 12.23 -1.28
N LEU A 184 9.10 11.77 -2.37
CA LEU A 184 8.46 11.63 -3.67
C LEU A 184 8.10 10.17 -3.89
N ARG A 185 6.83 9.91 -4.14
CA ARG A 185 6.27 8.57 -4.30
C ARG A 185 6.13 8.24 -5.77
N LEU A 186 6.71 7.12 -6.19
CA LEU A 186 6.60 6.60 -7.55
C LEU A 186 5.67 5.38 -7.55
N ASN A 187 4.60 5.46 -8.34
CA ASN A 187 3.79 4.31 -8.75
C ASN A 187 3.97 4.13 -10.25
N LEU A 188 4.25 2.90 -10.70
CA LEU A 188 4.41 2.57 -12.11
C LEU A 188 3.64 1.30 -12.41
N GLU A 189 3.02 1.27 -13.58
CA GLU A 189 2.34 0.10 -14.10
C GLU A 189 2.69 -0.09 -15.58
N ALA A 190 2.91 -1.34 -15.97
CA ALA A 190 3.28 -1.69 -17.33
C ALA A 190 2.58 -2.95 -17.81
N CYS A 191 2.37 -2.98 -19.11
CA CYS A 191 1.98 -4.15 -19.88
C CYS A 191 3.22 -5.02 -20.17
N GLY A 192 3.15 -6.32 -19.91
CA GLY A 192 4.25 -7.25 -20.18
C GLY A 192 5.47 -7.17 -19.23
N GLU A 193 6.57 -7.83 -19.61
CA GLU A 193 7.75 -8.03 -18.74
C GLU A 193 8.65 -6.79 -18.59
N ASP A 194 8.40 -5.77 -19.41
CA ASP A 194 9.27 -4.59 -19.50
C ASP A 194 9.14 -3.63 -18.31
N GLY A 195 8.15 -3.83 -17.43
CA GLY A 195 7.93 -2.96 -16.27
C GLY A 195 9.15 -2.85 -15.35
N ALA A 196 9.94 -3.92 -15.17
CA ALA A 196 11.17 -3.86 -14.37
C ALA A 196 12.18 -2.83 -14.93
N ARG A 197 12.31 -2.78 -16.26
CA ARG A 197 13.19 -1.84 -16.96
C ARG A 197 12.67 -0.41 -16.80
N HIS A 198 11.36 -0.21 -16.90
CA HIS A 198 10.74 1.09 -16.70
C HIS A 198 10.89 1.61 -15.26
N VAL A 199 10.75 0.74 -14.25
CA VAL A 199 11.02 1.09 -12.84
C VAL A 199 12.47 1.50 -12.65
N GLN A 200 13.43 0.71 -13.14
CA GLN A 200 14.86 1.02 -12.98
C GLN A 200 15.23 2.34 -13.65
N HIS A 201 14.73 2.57 -14.86
CA HIS A 201 15.01 3.81 -15.60
C HIS A 201 14.40 5.04 -14.91
N THR A 202 13.10 4.99 -14.61
CA THR A 202 12.36 6.12 -14.00
C THR A 202 12.89 6.42 -12.59
N GLY A 203 13.14 5.37 -11.79
CA GLY A 203 13.77 5.52 -10.48
C GLY A 203 15.18 6.11 -10.57
N GLY A 204 15.96 5.73 -11.59
CA GLY A 204 17.26 6.33 -11.88
C GLY A 204 17.19 7.84 -12.15
N VAL A 205 16.19 8.29 -12.94
CA VAL A 205 15.96 9.72 -13.20
C VAL A 205 15.61 10.46 -11.90
N VAL A 206 14.67 9.92 -11.11
CA VAL A 206 14.26 10.51 -9.82
C VAL A 206 15.46 10.63 -8.86
N HIS A 207 16.26 9.58 -8.72
CA HIS A 207 17.43 9.59 -7.85
C HIS A 207 18.55 10.51 -8.33
N HIS A 208 18.76 10.63 -9.65
CA HIS A 208 19.80 11.50 -10.19
C HIS A 208 19.50 12.97 -9.87
N VAL A 209 18.26 13.41 -10.09
CA VAL A 209 17.87 14.80 -9.80
C VAL A 209 17.79 15.05 -8.30
N GLY A 210 17.27 14.09 -7.54
CA GLY A 210 17.19 14.17 -6.08
C GLY A 210 18.56 14.26 -5.38
N ARG A 211 19.67 13.97 -6.08
CA ARG A 211 21.05 14.17 -5.59
C ARG A 211 21.82 15.29 -6.30
N ALA A 212 21.32 15.80 -7.43
CA ALA A 212 22.03 16.76 -8.28
C ALA A 212 21.78 18.23 -7.91
N GLN A 213 21.02 18.52 -6.84
CA GLN A 213 21.07 19.85 -6.24
C GLN A 213 22.37 19.98 -5.45
N PRO A 214 23.24 20.95 -5.78
CA PRO A 214 24.47 21.14 -5.03
C PRO A 214 24.10 21.55 -3.59
N ASP A 215 24.71 20.87 -2.62
CA ASP A 215 24.88 21.38 -1.26
C ASP A 215 25.39 22.83 -1.37
N VAL A 216 24.52 23.78 -1.05
CA VAL A 216 24.92 25.16 -0.74
C VAL A 216 24.58 25.36 0.73
N ASP A 217 25.40 24.80 1.61
CA ASP A 217 26.30 25.60 2.44
C ASP A 217 27.24 24.68 3.21
N ASP A 218 28.51 24.80 2.85
CA ASP A 218 29.64 24.31 3.59
C ASP A 218 29.75 25.10 4.90
N VAL A 219 29.39 24.47 6.02
CA VAL A 219 29.88 24.87 7.34
C VAL A 219 30.42 23.64 8.06
N ASP A 220 31.50 23.08 7.52
CA ASP A 220 32.48 22.35 8.32
C ASP A 220 33.10 23.30 9.36
N THR A 221 32.46 23.47 10.54
CA THR A 221 33.15 23.88 11.80
C THR A 221 32.30 23.79 13.08
N VAL A 222 31.43 22.80 13.30
CA VAL A 222 30.93 22.54 14.67
C VAL A 222 30.71 21.04 14.96
N PHE A 223 31.74 20.21 14.75
CA PHE A 223 31.70 18.81 15.22
C PHE A 223 33.00 18.36 15.90
N GLU A 224 33.59 19.22 16.74
CA GLU A 224 34.64 18.81 17.70
C GLU A 224 34.49 19.41 19.11
N ARG A 225 33.32 19.95 19.49
CA ARG A 225 33.16 20.57 20.82
C ARG A 225 31.97 20.13 21.69
N THR A 226 31.34 18.98 21.41
CA THR A 226 30.24 18.50 22.28
C THR A 226 30.34 17.03 22.68
N VAL A 227 31.57 16.48 22.72
CA VAL A 227 31.84 15.15 23.29
C VAL A 227 32.51 15.23 24.68
N ALA A 228 32.85 16.44 25.18
CA ALA A 228 33.59 16.62 26.43
C ALA A 228 32.79 17.11 27.66
N GLU A 229 31.46 17.30 27.60
CA GLU A 229 30.70 17.88 28.74
C GLU A 229 29.47 17.09 29.23
N ARG A 230 29.33 15.79 28.91
CA ARG A 230 28.28 14.95 29.53
C ARG A 230 28.75 13.66 30.20
N LEU A 231 30.05 13.56 30.51
CA LEU A 231 30.54 12.65 31.54
C LEU A 231 30.40 13.32 32.92
N GLY A 232 29.24 13.17 33.55
CA GLY A 232 29.08 13.58 34.94
C GLY A 232 27.66 13.93 35.34
N LYS A 233 26.75 12.94 35.35
CA LYS A 233 25.56 12.95 36.22
C LYS A 233 24.95 11.54 36.31
N ARG A 234 25.24 10.87 37.42
CA ARG A 234 24.52 9.70 37.94
C ARG A 234 23.10 10.11 38.32
N PHE A 235 22.08 9.33 37.94
CA PHE A 235 20.88 9.15 38.76
C PHE A 235 20.36 7.70 38.63
N PRO A 236 19.82 7.12 39.72
CA PRO A 236 19.52 5.69 39.82
C PRO A 236 18.03 5.41 39.61
N PHE A 237 17.66 4.41 38.80
CA PHE A 237 16.39 3.71 39.00
C PHE A 237 16.53 2.26 38.57
N GLY A 238 16.30 1.37 39.55
CA GLY A 238 16.32 -0.08 39.39
C GLY A 238 15.05 -0.59 38.75
N ALA A 239 15.20 -1.66 37.98
CA ALA A 239 14.12 -2.43 37.40
C ALA A 239 13.28 -3.11 38.50
N HIS A 240 11.97 -2.87 38.50
CA HIS A 240 11.01 -3.67 39.26
C HIS A 240 10.32 -4.65 38.32
N ILE A 241 10.65 -5.93 38.48
CA ILE A 241 9.92 -7.06 37.90
C ILE A 241 8.76 -7.37 38.86
N VAL A 242 7.52 -7.34 38.36
CA VAL A 242 6.34 -7.78 39.12
C VAL A 242 5.91 -9.14 38.59
N THR A 243 6.17 -10.18 39.37
CA THR A 243 5.58 -11.51 39.18
C THR A 243 4.17 -11.52 39.76
N HIS A 244 3.16 -11.91 38.98
CA HIS A 244 1.83 -12.22 39.51
C HIS A 244 1.73 -13.71 39.84
N ASP A 245 1.49 -14.01 41.12
CA ASP A 245 1.16 -15.33 41.64
C ASP A 245 -0.36 -15.44 41.86
N HIS A 246 -0.92 -16.61 41.55
CA HIS A 246 -2.33 -16.93 41.69
C HIS A 246 -2.61 -17.52 43.08
N ARG A 247 -3.34 -16.80 43.95
CA ARG A 247 -4.18 -17.41 45.02
C ARG A 247 -5.38 -16.52 45.34
N GLY A 248 -6.58 -17.13 45.31
CA GLY A 248 -7.83 -16.46 45.64
C GLY A 248 -8.11 -16.35 47.14
N LEU A 249 -9.15 -15.58 47.49
CA LEU A 249 -10.07 -15.81 48.62
C LEU A 249 -11.18 -14.73 48.68
N ALA A 250 -12.43 -15.22 48.59
CA ALA A 250 -13.63 -14.90 49.37
C ALA A 250 -14.11 -13.44 49.67
N LEU A 251 -15.36 -13.20 49.21
CA LEU A 251 -16.58 -12.73 49.93
C LEU A 251 -16.60 -11.40 50.70
N ALA A 252 -17.46 -10.49 50.23
CA ALA A 252 -18.47 -9.65 50.94
C ALA A 252 -18.84 -8.50 49.96
N GLY A 253 -20.07 -8.24 49.54
CA GLY A 253 -21.30 -8.06 50.30
C GLY A 253 -21.62 -6.57 50.39
N ASN A 254 -22.44 -6.02 49.49
CA ASN A 254 -23.53 -5.09 49.85
C ASN A 254 -24.42 -4.69 48.67
N GLU A 255 -25.69 -4.57 49.02
CA GLU A 255 -26.88 -4.30 48.20
C GLU A 255 -27.09 -2.81 47.89
N ALA A 256 -28.04 -2.57 46.96
CA ALA A 256 -28.90 -1.39 46.71
C ALA A 256 -28.74 -0.89 45.26
N GLY A 257 -29.77 -0.74 44.43
CA GLY A 257 -31.21 -0.95 44.56
C GLY A 257 -31.88 -0.54 43.25
N GLU A 258 -32.79 -1.41 42.80
CA GLU A 258 -34.10 -1.13 42.18
C GLU A 258 -34.26 -0.20 40.94
N GLY A 259 -34.93 -0.77 39.94
CA GLY A 259 -35.40 -0.13 38.71
C GLY A 259 -35.99 -1.20 37.77
N THR A 260 -37.22 -1.61 38.07
CA THR A 260 -37.91 -2.81 37.57
C THR A 260 -38.72 -2.59 36.28
N THR A 261 -39.04 -3.72 35.62
CA THR A 261 -40.09 -4.00 34.61
C THR A 261 -39.82 -3.56 33.15
N ASP A 262 -40.09 -4.35 32.10
CA ASP A 262 -40.75 -5.66 32.00
C ASP A 262 -40.37 -6.40 30.69
N ARG A 263 -40.63 -7.71 30.70
CA ARG A 263 -40.19 -8.77 29.77
C ARG A 263 -40.88 -8.77 28.41
N LEU A 264 -40.21 -9.33 27.39
CA LEU A 264 -40.75 -10.40 26.51
C LEU A 264 -39.65 -11.00 25.60
N GLY A 265 -39.59 -12.33 25.54
CA GLY A 265 -39.09 -13.07 24.37
C GLY A 265 -37.70 -13.68 24.47
N SER A 266 -37.61 -14.87 25.07
CA SER A 266 -36.48 -15.78 24.98
C SER A 266 -36.27 -16.33 23.57
N ILE A 267 -35.13 -16.06 22.94
CA ILE A 267 -34.50 -16.96 21.99
C ILE A 267 -33.05 -17.13 22.43
N GLY A 268 -32.70 -18.35 22.82
CA GLY A 268 -31.38 -18.71 23.31
C GLY A 268 -30.34 -18.63 22.20
N GLY A 269 -29.38 -17.74 22.36
CA GLY A 269 -28.06 -17.82 21.74
C GLY A 269 -27.04 -17.64 22.86
N GLU A 270 -26.29 -18.70 23.16
CA GLU A 270 -25.17 -18.62 24.09
C GLU A 270 -24.09 -17.72 23.47
N LEU A 271 -24.04 -16.47 23.92
CA LEU A 271 -22.97 -15.55 23.54
C LEU A 271 -21.70 -16.01 24.25
N VAL A 272 -20.88 -16.81 23.57
CA VAL A 272 -19.52 -17.15 24.03
C VAL A 272 -18.75 -15.83 24.15
N ARG A 273 -18.54 -15.37 25.38
CA ARG A 273 -17.65 -14.23 25.66
C ARG A 273 -16.22 -14.65 25.32
N HIS A 274 -15.73 -14.28 24.14
CA HIS A 274 -14.29 -14.26 23.89
C HIS A 274 -13.68 -13.07 24.64
N ARG A 275 -12.76 -13.36 25.57
CA ARG A 275 -11.85 -12.35 26.12
C ARG A 275 -10.87 -11.96 25.02
N ALA A 276 -10.87 -10.68 24.64
CA ALA A 276 -9.91 -10.11 23.73
C ALA A 276 -8.56 -9.95 24.44
N THR A 277 -7.73 -10.99 24.38
CA THR A 277 -6.26 -10.90 24.55
C THR A 277 -5.66 -12.19 24.01
N ASP A 278 -5.45 -12.24 22.70
CA ASP A 278 -4.44 -13.07 22.04
C ASP A 278 -4.00 -12.31 20.78
N VAL A 279 -3.34 -11.17 21.00
CA VAL A 279 -2.53 -10.50 19.98
C VAL A 279 -1.11 -11.00 20.20
N VAL A 280 -0.66 -11.93 19.37
CA VAL A 280 0.77 -12.27 19.29
C VAL A 280 1.41 -11.18 18.43
N GLY A 281 2.15 -10.28 19.07
CA GLY A 281 3.04 -9.33 18.40
C GLY A 281 4.11 -10.10 17.63
N LEU A 282 4.15 -9.91 16.31
CA LEU A 282 5.23 -10.39 15.46
C LEU A 282 6.30 -9.30 15.42
N GLU A 283 7.04 -9.21 16.53
CA GLU A 283 8.28 -8.44 16.61
C GLU A 283 9.46 -9.38 16.86
N ASP A 284 10.40 -9.31 15.92
CA ASP A 284 11.78 -9.80 15.94
C ASP A 284 12.04 -11.26 16.35
N ARG A 285 12.04 -12.16 15.36
CA ARG A 285 12.92 -13.34 15.34
C ARG A 285 13.44 -13.66 13.94
N ILE A 286 14.55 -13.03 13.57
CA ILE A 286 15.54 -13.67 12.70
C ILE A 286 16.85 -13.72 13.49
N GLU A 287 17.06 -14.86 14.16
CA GLU A 287 18.38 -15.25 14.62
C GLU A 287 19.26 -15.49 13.39
N ILE A 288 20.36 -14.75 13.30
CA ILE A 288 21.42 -14.97 12.31
C ILE A 288 22.14 -16.26 12.70
N GLY A 289 21.82 -17.35 12.00
CA GLY A 289 22.57 -18.60 12.09
C GLY A 289 23.95 -18.42 11.44
N HIS A 290 25.00 -18.40 12.26
CA HIS A 290 26.37 -18.55 11.79
C HIS A 290 26.55 -19.91 11.12
N TRP A 291 26.76 -19.92 9.81
CA TRP A 291 27.19 -21.11 9.10
C TRP A 291 28.72 -21.16 9.04
N SER A 292 29.30 -22.10 9.78
CA SER A 292 30.70 -22.51 9.65
C SER A 292 30.85 -23.44 8.43
N GLY A 293 31.47 -22.93 7.36
CA GLY A 293 31.80 -23.70 6.16
C GLY A 293 33.25 -23.44 5.75
N SER A 294 34.04 -24.51 5.74
CA SER A 294 35.49 -24.61 5.60
C SER A 294 36.11 -23.96 4.35
N ALA A 295 37.28 -23.37 4.54
CA ALA A 295 38.22 -22.96 3.50
C ALA A 295 38.75 -24.16 2.69
N SER A 296 38.80 -24.01 1.36
CA SER A 296 39.92 -24.49 0.53
C SER A 296 39.80 -23.98 -0.91
N GLY A 297 40.94 -23.58 -1.50
CA GLY A 297 41.15 -23.66 -2.96
C GLY A 297 41.20 -22.34 -3.72
N VAL A 298 42.36 -21.67 -3.68
CA VAL A 298 42.81 -20.70 -4.71
C VAL A 298 43.18 -21.46 -5.99
N MET A 299 42.79 -20.96 -7.16
CA MET A 299 43.56 -21.08 -8.40
C MET A 299 43.23 -19.94 -9.37
N TRP A 300 44.30 -19.33 -9.88
CA TRP A 300 44.34 -18.24 -10.86
C TRP A 300 44.09 -18.73 -12.29
N GLY A 301 43.51 -17.88 -13.14
CA GLY A 301 43.41 -18.16 -14.58
C GLY A 301 42.93 -17.00 -15.46
N SER A 302 43.91 -16.26 -16.01
CA SER A 302 43.97 -15.59 -17.33
C SER A 302 42.97 -14.49 -17.75
N VAL A 303 43.57 -13.42 -18.27
CA VAL A 303 43.02 -12.21 -18.91
C VAL A 303 42.81 -12.41 -20.41
N SER A 304 41.72 -11.89 -20.97
CA SER A 304 41.53 -11.32 -22.33
C SER A 304 40.03 -10.96 -22.50
N SER A 305 39.52 -9.96 -23.22
CA SER A 305 40.00 -8.70 -23.81
C SER A 305 38.72 -7.95 -24.27
N ALA A 306 38.67 -6.63 -24.08
CA ALA A 306 37.84 -5.62 -24.79
C ALA A 306 36.29 -5.72 -24.77
N SER A 307 35.64 -4.78 -24.08
CA SER A 307 34.79 -3.73 -24.69
C SER A 307 34.23 -2.81 -23.59
N SER A 308 33.98 -1.57 -23.97
CA SER A 308 33.60 -0.45 -23.12
C SER A 308 32.16 -0.56 -22.61
N ASP A 309 31.99 -0.88 -21.33
CA ASP A 309 30.72 -0.76 -20.62
C ASP A 309 30.91 0.06 -19.34
N MET A 310 30.05 1.07 -19.16
CA MET A 310 29.96 1.85 -17.92
C MET A 310 29.53 0.93 -16.77
N PRO A 311 30.08 1.11 -15.55
CA PRO A 311 29.77 0.21 -14.45
C PRO A 311 28.32 0.40 -14.01
N ILE A 312 27.54 -0.67 -14.14
CA ILE A 312 26.21 -0.81 -13.55
C ILE A 312 26.40 -0.75 -12.03
N ILE A 313 25.96 0.36 -11.43
CA ILE A 313 25.88 0.54 -9.99
C ILE A 313 24.90 -0.52 -9.43
N GLY A 314 25.31 -1.14 -8.32
CA GLY A 314 24.76 -2.38 -7.78
C GLY A 314 23.23 -2.45 -7.67
N ARG A 315 22.70 -3.62 -8.01
CA ARG A 315 21.30 -4.03 -7.82
C ARG A 315 20.85 -3.78 -6.37
N PRO A 316 19.77 -3.01 -6.13
CA PRO A 316 19.02 -3.11 -4.89
C PRO A 316 18.37 -4.50 -4.83
N ALA A 317 18.57 -5.22 -3.72
CA ALA A 317 18.16 -6.62 -3.54
C ALA A 317 16.63 -6.85 -3.43
N SER A 318 15.78 -5.85 -3.72
CA SER A 318 14.31 -5.93 -3.53
C SER A 318 13.47 -5.87 -4.82
N ILE A 319 14.06 -5.69 -6.00
CA ILE A 319 13.30 -5.43 -7.26
C ILE A 319 12.88 -6.74 -7.99
N GLY A 320 13.28 -7.91 -7.49
CA GLY A 320 13.36 -9.14 -8.28
C GLY A 320 12.11 -10.03 -8.45
N ARG A 321 10.86 -9.62 -8.15
CA ARG A 321 9.70 -10.54 -8.26
C ARG A 321 8.41 -10.01 -8.92
N ALA A 322 8.38 -8.79 -9.47
CA ALA A 322 7.09 -8.14 -9.78
C ALA A 322 6.65 -8.09 -11.26
N PHE A 323 7.25 -8.87 -12.19
CA PHE A 323 6.90 -8.76 -13.61
C PHE A 323 6.78 -10.14 -14.25
N ALA A 324 5.60 -10.75 -14.13
CA ALA A 324 5.20 -11.87 -15.00
C ALA A 324 4.36 -11.28 -16.14
N ALA A 325 4.65 -11.68 -17.39
CA ALA A 325 3.94 -11.20 -18.56
C ALA A 325 2.42 -11.39 -18.42
N ARG A 326 1.68 -10.28 -18.35
CA ARG A 326 0.24 -10.26 -18.60
C ARG A 326 -0.05 -9.02 -19.43
N CYS A 327 -0.71 -9.28 -20.55
CA CYS A 327 -1.52 -8.41 -21.38
C CYS A 327 -2.07 -9.31 -22.50
N GLY A 328 -3.39 -9.33 -22.64
CA GLY A 328 -4.12 -10.02 -23.71
C GLY A 328 -4.60 -9.04 -24.75
#